data_AF-A0A9E6MZ01-F1
#
_entry.id   AF-A0A9E6MZ01-F1
#
_cell.length_a   1.000
_cell.length_b   1.000
_cell.length_c   1.000
_cell.angle_alpha   90.00
_cell.angle_beta   90.00
_cell.angle_gamma   90.00
#
_symmetry.space_group_name_H-M   'P 1'
#
loop_
_entity.id
_entity.type
_entity.pdbx_description
1 polymer ?
#
loop_
_entity_poly.entity_id
_entity_poly.type
_entity_poly.pdbx_seq_one_letter_code
_entity_poly.pdbx_strand_id
1 'polypeptide(L)'
;MNQETFDFEDGKGPVPAHRHKNPDGTTGGWVAETATVEATATIGSDARVFGDAQVFDNAGVYGQARVSGNARVCGDVWVGQDARVFGQAQVFNGAVVSNKAQVYGNARIYGLAQVYGEAKVCDQANVYGHALVFDQAQVSGDARVFDDARVSGNARVFGQAEVYGEAKVCDQANVSGKARVYGKTRVFGKTEVSEKVQVSGNAWVCDNAKVSGNARVFGYARVSGDTNLSGDAEVSGSARVFGNTVLSGDVVVSVSSLRAELENIQARRAQVQGKRVIGW
;
A
#
# COMPACT_ATOMS: atom_id res chain seq x y z
N MET A 1 -22.04 2.20 -45.78
CA MET A 1 -21.45 1.00 -45.16
C MET A 1 -22.11 0.87 -43.80
N ASN A 2 -22.71 -0.28 -43.48
CA ASN A 2 -23.25 -0.49 -42.13
C ASN A 2 -22.06 -0.51 -41.18
N GLN A 3 -22.01 0.42 -40.22
CA GLN A 3 -21.03 0.34 -39.14
C GLN A 3 -21.36 -0.89 -38.30
N GLU A 4 -20.35 -1.73 -38.04
CA GLU A 4 -20.50 -2.81 -37.07
C GLU A 4 -20.70 -2.21 -35.67
N THR A 5 -21.53 -2.86 -34.87
CA THR A 5 -21.79 -2.45 -33.48
C THR A 5 -21.49 -3.59 -32.55
N PHE A 6 -20.96 -3.30 -31.37
CA PHE A 6 -20.64 -4.28 -30.34
C PHE A 6 -21.12 -3.81 -28.97
N ASP A 7 -21.66 -4.73 -28.17
CA ASP A 7 -22.00 -4.47 -26.76
C ASP A 7 -20.80 -4.82 -25.87
N PHE A 8 -20.21 -3.80 -25.27
CA PHE A 8 -19.07 -3.95 -24.37
C PHE A 8 -19.45 -4.46 -22.97
N GLU A 9 -20.75 -4.69 -22.73
CA GLU A 9 -21.33 -5.08 -21.43
C GLU A 9 -21.04 -4.04 -20.33
N ASP A 10 -21.11 -2.75 -20.68
CA ASP A 10 -20.96 -1.62 -19.75
C ASP A 10 -22.32 -1.03 -19.31
N GLY A 11 -23.43 -1.65 -19.75
CA GLY A 11 -24.79 -1.23 -19.46
C GLY A 11 -25.31 -0.10 -20.37
N LYS A 12 -24.55 0.34 -21.37
CA LYS A 12 -24.98 1.37 -22.34
C LYS A 12 -25.52 0.79 -23.65
N GLY A 13 -25.45 -0.53 -23.82
CA GLY A 13 -25.85 -1.23 -25.02
C GLY A 13 -24.82 -1.14 -26.15
N PRO A 14 -25.16 -1.64 -27.35
CA PRO A 14 -24.23 -1.69 -28.47
C PRO A 14 -23.83 -0.30 -28.98
N VAL A 15 -22.53 -0.13 -29.28
CA VAL A 15 -21.97 1.09 -29.89
C VAL A 15 -21.17 0.75 -31.15
N PRO A 16 -20.93 1.70 -32.07
CA PRO A 16 -20.04 1.49 -33.20
C PRO A 16 -18.66 0.98 -32.75
N ALA A 17 -18.21 -0.10 -33.38
CA ALA A 17 -16.97 -0.78 -33.00
C ALA A 17 -16.40 -1.59 -34.16
N HIS A 18 -15.12 -1.95 -34.05
CA HIS A 18 -14.44 -2.83 -34.98
C HIS A 18 -13.51 -3.80 -34.25
N ARG A 19 -13.03 -4.80 -34.99
CA ARG A 19 -11.98 -5.72 -34.54
C ARG A 19 -10.62 -5.13 -34.88
N HIS A 20 -9.73 -5.02 -33.88
CA HIS A 20 -8.38 -4.50 -34.08
C HIS A 20 -7.55 -5.39 -35.02
N LYS A 21 -6.60 -4.81 -35.77
CA LYS A 21 -5.61 -5.56 -36.54
C LYS A 21 -4.28 -5.51 -35.81
N ASN A 22 -3.84 -6.64 -35.29
CA ASN A 22 -2.59 -6.74 -34.53
C ASN A 22 -1.36 -6.56 -35.44
N PRO A 23 -0.18 -6.22 -34.86
CA PRO A 23 1.07 -6.06 -35.60
C PRO A 23 1.48 -7.27 -36.45
N ASP A 24 1.16 -8.48 -35.97
CA ASP A 24 1.42 -9.74 -36.65
C ASP A 24 0.40 -10.07 -37.77
N GLY A 25 -0.56 -9.18 -38.00
CA GLY A 25 -1.63 -9.35 -38.97
C GLY A 25 -2.77 -10.24 -38.49
N THR A 26 -2.82 -10.66 -37.22
CA THR A 26 -3.98 -11.37 -36.67
C THR A 26 -5.12 -10.41 -36.35
N THR A 27 -6.35 -10.93 -36.34
CA THR A 27 -7.52 -10.14 -35.92
C THR A 27 -7.63 -10.17 -34.39
N GLY A 28 -7.49 -9.01 -33.77
CA GLY A 28 -7.51 -8.80 -32.33
C GLY A 28 -8.91 -8.69 -31.73
N GLY A 29 -9.02 -8.11 -30.54
CA GLY A 29 -10.30 -7.93 -29.82
C GLY A 29 -11.14 -6.76 -30.32
N TRP A 30 -12.21 -6.44 -29.58
CA TRP A 30 -13.16 -5.38 -29.92
C TRP A 30 -12.70 -4.01 -29.42
N VAL A 31 -12.75 -3.02 -30.31
CA VAL A 31 -12.40 -1.62 -30.04
C VAL A 31 -13.58 -0.73 -30.43
N ALA A 32 -14.06 0.10 -29.50
CA ALA A 32 -15.09 1.09 -29.81
C ALA A 32 -14.52 2.19 -30.70
N GLU A 33 -15.32 2.77 -31.61
CA GLU A 33 -14.88 3.87 -32.48
C GLU A 33 -14.45 5.14 -31.72
N THR A 34 -14.84 5.27 -30.45
CA THR A 34 -14.42 6.36 -29.56
C THR A 34 -13.05 6.12 -28.94
N ALA A 35 -12.57 4.87 -28.91
CA ALA A 35 -11.28 4.50 -28.35
C ALA A 35 -10.19 4.59 -29.42
N THR A 36 -8.95 4.83 -28.98
CA THR A 36 -7.77 4.88 -29.87
C THR A 36 -6.84 3.72 -29.55
N VAL A 37 -6.62 2.85 -30.53
CA VAL A 37 -5.64 1.76 -30.45
C VAL A 37 -4.67 1.88 -31.62
N GLU A 38 -3.37 2.04 -31.34
CA GLU A 38 -2.36 2.10 -32.40
C GLU A 38 -2.07 0.72 -33.00
N ALA A 39 -1.64 0.69 -34.26
CA ALA A 39 -1.32 -0.54 -34.98
C ALA A 39 -0.17 -1.35 -34.36
N THR A 40 0.64 -0.73 -33.50
CA THR A 40 1.73 -1.33 -32.73
C THR A 40 1.22 -2.10 -31.50
N ALA A 41 0.06 -1.75 -30.98
CA ALA A 41 -0.53 -2.41 -29.82
C ALA A 41 -1.20 -3.73 -30.21
N THR A 42 -1.15 -4.71 -29.30
CA THR A 42 -1.78 -6.02 -29.50
C THR A 42 -3.01 -6.15 -28.62
N ILE A 43 -4.17 -6.42 -29.23
CA ILE A 43 -5.42 -6.68 -28.50
C ILE A 43 -5.81 -8.13 -28.76
N GLY A 44 -5.81 -8.98 -27.73
CA GLY A 44 -6.23 -10.37 -27.80
C GLY A 44 -7.69 -10.52 -28.21
N SER A 45 -8.06 -11.66 -28.79
CA SER A 45 -9.38 -11.88 -29.42
C SER A 45 -10.59 -11.54 -28.53
N ASP A 46 -10.45 -11.75 -27.22
CA ASP A 46 -11.52 -11.57 -26.24
C ASP A 46 -11.40 -10.25 -25.46
N ALA A 47 -10.33 -9.50 -25.67
CA ALA A 47 -10.06 -8.26 -25.00
C ALA A 47 -10.94 -7.14 -25.55
N ARG A 48 -11.20 -6.13 -24.71
CA ARG A 48 -12.14 -5.06 -25.00
C ARG A 48 -11.54 -3.70 -24.67
N VAL A 49 -11.55 -2.79 -25.63
CA VAL A 49 -11.11 -1.40 -25.46
C VAL A 49 -12.26 -0.47 -25.85
N PHE A 50 -12.75 0.38 -24.94
CA PHE A 50 -13.95 1.19 -25.19
C PHE A 50 -14.00 2.49 -24.39
N GLY A 51 -15.01 3.34 -24.63
CA GLY A 51 -14.98 4.73 -24.16
C GLY A 51 -13.91 5.52 -24.92
N ASP A 52 -13.22 6.44 -24.26
CA ASP A 52 -12.16 7.29 -24.82
C ASP A 52 -10.75 6.72 -24.50
N ALA A 53 -10.65 5.40 -24.29
CA ALA A 53 -9.42 4.75 -23.87
C ALA A 53 -8.35 4.80 -24.96
N GLN A 54 -7.08 4.85 -24.54
CA GLN A 54 -5.92 4.91 -25.43
C GLN A 54 -4.97 3.74 -25.15
N VAL A 55 -4.67 2.94 -26.17
CA VAL A 55 -3.69 1.85 -26.10
C VAL A 55 -2.68 1.99 -27.25
N PHE A 56 -1.41 2.16 -26.93
CA PHE A 56 -0.39 2.50 -27.93
C PHE A 56 0.99 1.93 -27.61
N ASP A 57 1.97 2.14 -28.49
CA ASP A 57 3.28 1.47 -28.48
C ASP A 57 3.13 -0.07 -28.45
N ASN A 58 4.03 -0.77 -27.75
CA ASN A 58 4.04 -2.24 -27.64
C ASN A 58 3.05 -2.78 -26.58
N ALA A 59 2.03 -2.01 -26.19
CA ALA A 59 1.09 -2.43 -25.15
C ALA A 59 0.26 -3.64 -25.62
N GLY A 60 0.15 -4.63 -24.75
CA GLY A 60 -0.65 -5.83 -24.97
C GLY A 60 -1.83 -5.94 -24.02
N VAL A 61 -3.03 -6.11 -24.55
CA VAL A 61 -4.27 -6.37 -23.78
C VAL A 61 -4.78 -7.76 -24.15
N TYR A 62 -4.86 -8.70 -23.22
CA TYR A 62 -5.12 -10.12 -23.50
C TYR A 62 -6.23 -10.73 -22.63
N GLY A 63 -6.71 -11.91 -23.02
CA GLY A 63 -7.82 -12.56 -22.32
C GLY A 63 -9.09 -11.71 -22.37
N GLN A 64 -9.88 -11.75 -21.30
CA GLN A 64 -11.11 -10.98 -21.11
C GLN A 64 -10.87 -9.55 -20.57
N ALA A 65 -9.64 -9.06 -20.66
CA ALA A 65 -9.27 -7.79 -20.06
C ALA A 65 -10.01 -6.61 -20.70
N ARG A 66 -10.30 -5.60 -19.88
CA ARG A 66 -11.08 -4.42 -20.28
C ARG A 66 -10.28 -3.15 -20.01
N VAL A 67 -10.06 -2.36 -21.05
CA VAL A 67 -9.49 -1.00 -20.95
C VAL A 67 -10.59 -0.01 -21.34
N SER A 68 -10.95 0.92 -20.44
CA SER A 68 -12.10 1.80 -20.70
C SER A 68 -12.05 3.19 -20.07
N GLY A 69 -13.06 4.02 -20.31
CA GLY A 69 -13.07 5.41 -19.84
C GLY A 69 -12.03 6.23 -20.61
N ASN A 70 -11.22 7.02 -19.92
CA ASN A 70 -10.08 7.77 -20.47
C ASN A 70 -8.73 7.10 -20.11
N ALA A 71 -8.72 5.79 -19.85
CA ALA A 71 -7.52 5.08 -19.45
C ALA A 71 -6.45 5.12 -20.55
N ARG A 72 -5.18 5.19 -20.14
CA ARG A 72 -4.02 5.20 -21.05
C ARG A 72 -3.10 4.04 -20.74
N VAL A 73 -2.81 3.21 -21.74
CA VAL A 73 -1.95 2.02 -21.64
C VAL A 73 -0.88 2.10 -22.72
N CYS A 74 0.40 2.17 -22.36
CA CYS A 74 1.48 2.39 -23.33
C CYS A 74 2.86 1.87 -22.93
N GLY A 75 3.81 1.83 -23.85
CA GLY A 75 5.09 1.12 -23.70
C GLY A 75 4.92 -0.40 -23.64
N ASP A 76 5.91 -1.11 -23.10
CA ASP A 76 5.94 -2.58 -23.03
C ASP A 76 5.04 -3.16 -21.91
N VAL A 77 3.75 -2.78 -21.90
CA VAL A 77 2.79 -3.16 -20.86
C VAL A 77 2.06 -4.45 -21.21
N TRP A 78 1.75 -5.26 -20.18
CA TRP A 78 0.85 -6.39 -20.29
C TRP A 78 -0.37 -6.19 -19.39
N VAL A 79 -1.57 -6.11 -19.98
CA VAL A 79 -2.85 -6.18 -19.28
C VAL A 79 -3.53 -7.47 -19.71
N GLY A 80 -3.96 -8.34 -18.79
CA GLY A 80 -4.54 -9.60 -19.22
C GLY A 80 -5.46 -10.32 -18.25
N GLN A 81 -5.93 -11.49 -18.69
CA GLN A 81 -6.96 -12.29 -18.01
C GLN A 81 -8.25 -11.49 -17.84
N ASP A 82 -8.74 -11.24 -16.64
CA ASP A 82 -9.98 -10.50 -16.35
C ASP A 82 -9.71 -9.07 -15.85
N ALA A 83 -8.49 -8.56 -16.06
CA ALA A 83 -8.05 -7.28 -15.50
C ALA A 83 -8.84 -6.11 -16.07
N ARG A 84 -9.03 -5.07 -15.26
CA ARG A 84 -9.77 -3.86 -15.65
C ARG A 84 -8.94 -2.61 -15.40
N VAL A 85 -8.68 -1.85 -16.46
CA VAL A 85 -8.04 -0.53 -16.39
C VAL A 85 -9.06 0.50 -16.88
N PHE A 86 -9.49 1.43 -16.03
CA PHE A 86 -10.58 2.34 -16.38
C PHE A 86 -10.50 3.72 -15.71
N GLY A 87 -11.42 4.62 -16.02
CA GLY A 87 -11.36 6.00 -15.50
C GLY A 87 -10.27 6.80 -16.18
N GLN A 88 -9.39 7.47 -15.44
CA GLN A 88 -8.24 8.23 -15.93
C GLN A 88 -6.91 7.50 -15.65
N ALA A 89 -6.97 6.18 -15.42
CA ALA A 89 -5.81 5.38 -15.01
C ALA A 89 -4.74 5.34 -16.10
N GLN A 90 -3.48 5.26 -15.68
CA GLN A 90 -2.32 5.21 -16.56
C GLN A 90 -1.47 3.98 -16.23
N VAL A 91 -1.22 3.12 -17.20
CA VAL A 91 -0.36 1.94 -17.06
C VAL A 91 0.71 2.01 -18.13
N PHE A 92 1.99 2.09 -17.76
CA PHE A 92 3.05 2.36 -18.74
C PHE A 92 4.42 1.77 -18.38
N ASN A 93 5.37 1.78 -19.32
CA ASN A 93 6.79 1.44 -19.11
C ASN A 93 7.06 0.06 -18.46
N GLY A 94 6.53 -1.04 -19.01
CA GLY A 94 6.87 -2.40 -18.52
C GLY A 94 5.93 -2.99 -17.47
N ALA A 95 4.90 -2.24 -17.07
CA ALA A 95 4.00 -2.66 -16.00
C ALA A 95 3.11 -3.85 -16.41
N VAL A 96 2.72 -4.64 -15.42
CA VAL A 96 1.84 -5.80 -15.60
C VAL A 96 0.58 -5.65 -14.75
N VAL A 97 -0.59 -5.80 -15.36
CA VAL A 97 -1.88 -5.85 -14.67
C VAL A 97 -2.62 -7.13 -15.07
N SER A 98 -2.93 -8.00 -14.12
CA SER A 98 -3.41 -9.35 -14.44
C SER A 98 -4.47 -9.88 -13.48
N ASN A 99 -4.93 -11.10 -13.73
CA ASN A 99 -6.04 -11.78 -13.06
C ASN A 99 -7.30 -10.90 -13.07
N LYS A 100 -7.87 -10.57 -11.92
CA LYS A 100 -9.06 -9.71 -11.76
C LYS A 100 -8.70 -8.32 -11.20
N ALA A 101 -7.43 -7.92 -11.30
CA ALA A 101 -6.97 -6.65 -10.76
C ALA A 101 -7.72 -5.47 -11.39
N GLN A 102 -7.92 -4.42 -10.60
CA GLN A 102 -8.61 -3.21 -11.02
C GLN A 102 -7.72 -1.99 -10.80
N VAL A 103 -7.44 -1.25 -11.87
CA VAL A 103 -6.72 0.03 -11.83
C VAL A 103 -7.65 1.13 -12.35
N TYR A 104 -7.96 2.11 -11.51
CA TYR A 104 -8.94 3.15 -11.86
C TYR A 104 -8.69 4.50 -11.18
N GLY A 105 -9.60 5.46 -11.34
CA GLY A 105 -9.34 6.84 -10.91
C GLY A 105 -8.23 7.46 -11.75
N ASN A 106 -7.32 8.21 -11.14
CA ASN A 106 -6.11 8.76 -11.76
C ASN A 106 -4.84 7.92 -11.41
N ALA A 107 -5.02 6.66 -11.01
CA ALA A 107 -3.92 5.81 -10.56
C ALA A 107 -2.88 5.59 -11.67
N ARG A 108 -1.60 5.47 -11.27
CA ARG A 108 -0.48 5.23 -12.18
C ARG A 108 0.27 3.96 -11.80
N ILE A 109 0.44 3.05 -12.75
CA ILE A 109 1.25 1.84 -12.61
C ILE A 109 2.37 1.89 -13.65
N TYR A 110 3.64 1.86 -13.24
CA TYR A 110 4.73 1.97 -14.20
C TYR A 110 6.06 1.34 -13.78
N GLY A 111 7.01 1.23 -14.70
CA GLY A 111 8.21 0.43 -14.46
C GLY A 111 7.86 -1.06 -14.46
N LEU A 112 8.64 -1.88 -13.75
CA LEU A 112 8.43 -3.33 -13.67
C LEU A 112 7.40 -3.74 -12.59
N ALA A 113 6.49 -2.83 -12.23
CA ALA A 113 5.46 -3.05 -11.23
C ALA A 113 4.42 -4.06 -11.70
N GLN A 114 3.94 -4.89 -10.78
CA GLN A 114 2.93 -5.91 -11.08
C GLN A 114 1.74 -5.78 -10.14
N VAL A 115 0.54 -5.71 -10.70
CA VAL A 115 -0.73 -5.69 -9.98
C VAL A 115 -1.59 -6.87 -10.42
N TYR A 116 -1.88 -7.80 -9.51
CA TYR A 116 -2.58 -9.05 -9.87
C TYR A 116 -3.50 -9.56 -8.75
N GLY A 117 -4.11 -10.74 -8.93
CA GLY A 117 -5.14 -11.23 -8.03
C GLY A 117 -6.46 -10.47 -8.19
N GLU A 118 -7.06 -10.03 -7.09
CA GLU A 118 -8.24 -9.15 -7.00
C GLU A 118 -7.86 -7.75 -6.49
N ALA A 119 -6.58 -7.38 -6.60
CA ALA A 119 -6.05 -6.13 -6.09
C ALA A 119 -6.70 -4.90 -6.75
N LYS A 120 -6.80 -3.81 -5.98
CA LYS A 120 -7.37 -2.54 -6.43
C LYS A 120 -6.38 -1.40 -6.23
N VAL A 121 -6.11 -0.65 -7.30
CA VAL A 121 -5.32 0.58 -7.24
C VAL A 121 -6.16 1.73 -7.80
N CYS A 122 -6.39 2.78 -7.01
CA CYS A 122 -7.28 3.86 -7.41
C CYS A 122 -6.86 5.25 -6.90
N ASP A 123 -7.73 6.24 -7.13
CA ASP A 123 -7.51 7.66 -6.81
C ASP A 123 -6.24 8.21 -7.48
N GLN A 124 -5.27 8.75 -6.73
CA GLN A 124 -4.00 9.30 -7.24
C GLN A 124 -2.82 8.36 -6.93
N ALA A 125 -3.09 7.09 -6.61
CA ALA A 125 -2.07 6.15 -6.18
C ALA A 125 -1.02 5.88 -7.27
N ASN A 126 0.24 5.74 -6.85
CA ASN A 126 1.34 5.36 -7.74
C ASN A 126 1.95 4.02 -7.30
N VAL A 127 2.04 3.06 -8.21
CA VAL A 127 2.74 1.79 -8.00
C VAL A 127 3.85 1.66 -9.05
N TYR A 128 5.11 1.60 -8.64
CA TYR A 128 6.21 1.62 -9.60
C TYR A 128 7.48 0.88 -9.15
N GLY A 129 8.52 0.86 -9.98
CA GLY A 129 9.74 0.10 -9.69
C GLY A 129 9.51 -1.40 -9.92
N HIS A 130 9.90 -2.25 -8.97
CA HIS A 130 9.64 -3.70 -8.97
C HIS A 130 8.49 -4.07 -8.00
N ALA A 131 7.63 -3.11 -7.65
CA ALA A 131 6.61 -3.28 -6.64
C ALA A 131 5.56 -4.34 -7.05
N LEU A 132 5.10 -5.11 -6.07
CA LEU A 132 4.07 -6.13 -6.24
C LEU A 132 2.84 -5.79 -5.39
N VAL A 133 1.67 -5.68 -6.00
CA VAL A 133 0.38 -5.50 -5.32
C VAL A 133 -0.56 -6.62 -5.73
N PHE A 134 -0.95 -7.49 -4.80
CA PHE A 134 -1.68 -8.71 -5.17
C PHE A 134 -2.66 -9.20 -4.10
N ASP A 135 -3.29 -10.35 -4.35
CA ASP A 135 -4.42 -10.89 -3.59
C ASP A 135 -5.60 -9.89 -3.57
N GLN A 136 -6.09 -9.47 -2.41
CA GLN A 136 -7.19 -8.51 -2.21
C GLN A 136 -6.67 -7.13 -1.79
N ALA A 137 -5.37 -6.85 -1.99
CA ALA A 137 -4.74 -5.62 -1.53
C ALA A 137 -5.34 -4.38 -2.19
N GLN A 138 -5.37 -3.27 -1.45
CA GLN A 138 -5.90 -2.00 -1.92
C GLN A 138 -4.87 -0.87 -1.74
N VAL A 139 -4.66 -0.10 -2.80
CA VAL A 139 -3.82 1.11 -2.77
C VAL A 139 -4.64 2.28 -3.29
N SER A 140 -4.83 3.33 -2.49
CA SER A 140 -5.72 4.46 -2.82
C SER A 140 -5.26 5.79 -2.23
N GLY A 141 -6.01 6.88 -2.44
CA GLY A 141 -5.54 8.23 -2.13
C GLY A 141 -4.33 8.66 -2.95
N ASP A 142 -3.37 9.35 -2.34
CA ASP A 142 -2.08 9.75 -2.91
C ASP A 142 -0.96 8.73 -2.58
N ALA A 143 -1.32 7.49 -2.24
CA ALA A 143 -0.37 6.50 -1.74
C ALA A 143 0.67 6.10 -2.79
N ARG A 144 1.86 5.72 -2.33
CA ARG A 144 2.97 5.28 -3.20
C ARG A 144 3.52 3.93 -2.75
N VAL A 145 3.61 2.98 -3.68
CA VAL A 145 4.24 1.67 -3.46
C VAL A 145 5.34 1.49 -4.51
N PHE A 146 6.60 1.39 -4.11
CA PHE A 146 7.71 1.38 -5.06
C PHE A 146 8.94 0.59 -4.63
N ASP A 147 10.01 0.62 -5.44
CA ASP A 147 11.18 -0.27 -5.34
C ASP A 147 10.74 -1.74 -5.34
N ASP A 148 11.20 -2.58 -4.40
CA ASP A 148 10.87 -4.01 -4.30
C ASP A 148 9.71 -4.31 -3.33
N ALA A 149 8.90 -3.29 -3.00
CA ALA A 149 7.85 -3.39 -2.01
C ALA A 149 6.75 -4.38 -2.41
N ARG A 150 6.16 -5.05 -1.42
CA ARG A 150 5.07 -6.02 -1.62
C ARG A 150 3.88 -5.68 -0.74
N VAL A 151 2.70 -5.57 -1.34
CA VAL A 151 1.41 -5.41 -0.66
C VAL A 151 0.50 -6.56 -1.04
N SER A 152 0.02 -7.33 -0.07
CA SER A 152 -0.76 -8.56 -0.33
C SER A 152 -1.81 -8.86 0.73
N GLY A 153 -2.50 -10.01 0.63
CA GLY A 153 -3.64 -10.31 1.50
C GLY A 153 -4.79 -9.31 1.30
N ASN A 154 -5.41 -8.87 2.41
CA ASN A 154 -6.42 -7.80 2.45
C ASN A 154 -5.83 -6.44 2.87
N ALA A 155 -4.51 -6.26 2.75
CA ALA A 155 -3.84 -5.05 3.22
C ALA A 155 -4.31 -3.79 2.47
N ARG A 156 -4.28 -2.65 3.17
CA ARG A 156 -4.67 -1.36 2.60
C ARG A 156 -3.58 -0.32 2.81
N VAL A 157 -3.18 0.35 1.73
CA VAL A 157 -2.24 1.49 1.76
C VAL A 157 -2.97 2.70 1.18
N PHE A 158 -3.23 3.73 2.00
CA PHE A 158 -4.07 4.85 1.57
C PHE A 158 -3.64 6.21 2.15
N GLY A 159 -4.25 7.30 1.70
CA GLY A 159 -3.84 8.65 2.09
C GLY A 159 -2.53 9.04 1.40
N GLN A 160 -1.56 9.60 2.10
CA GLN A 160 -0.22 9.96 1.59
C GLN A 160 0.85 8.94 2.01
N ALA A 161 0.45 7.69 2.27
CA ALA A 161 1.34 6.65 2.75
C ALA A 161 2.35 6.21 1.68
N GLU A 162 3.56 5.83 2.12
CA GLU A 162 4.63 5.34 1.25
C GLU A 162 5.12 3.96 1.73
N VAL A 163 5.16 2.98 0.83
CA VAL A 163 5.76 1.66 1.07
C VAL A 163 6.84 1.41 0.03
N TYR A 164 8.09 1.21 0.45
CA TYR A 164 9.24 1.11 -0.48
C TYR A 164 10.41 0.27 0.05
N GLY A 165 11.52 0.19 -0.68
CA GLY A 165 12.58 -0.80 -0.42
C GLY A 165 12.05 -2.25 -0.49
N GLU A 166 12.52 -3.13 0.39
CA GLU A 166 12.09 -4.54 0.47
C GLU A 166 10.86 -4.77 1.39
N ALA A 167 10.08 -3.71 1.66
CA ALA A 167 9.01 -3.76 2.66
C ALA A 167 7.86 -4.68 2.23
N LYS A 168 7.28 -5.38 3.21
CA LYS A 168 6.13 -6.28 3.01
C LYS A 168 4.97 -5.86 3.90
N VAL A 169 3.82 -5.57 3.31
CA VAL A 169 2.56 -5.26 4.00
C VAL A 169 1.52 -6.31 3.61
N CYS A 170 1.06 -7.14 4.53
CA CYS A 170 0.14 -8.24 4.21
C CYS A 170 -0.98 -8.43 5.25
N ASP A 171 -1.79 -9.48 5.07
CA ASP A 171 -2.95 -9.82 5.89
C ASP A 171 -4.01 -8.70 5.96
N GLN A 172 -4.33 -8.15 7.14
CA GLN A 172 -5.33 -7.08 7.32
C GLN A 172 -4.66 -5.75 7.72
N ALA A 173 -3.38 -5.57 7.39
CA ALA A 173 -2.61 -4.39 7.75
C ALA A 173 -3.11 -3.13 7.01
N ASN A 174 -3.25 -2.04 7.75
CA ASN A 174 -3.59 -0.72 7.23
C ASN A 174 -2.39 0.22 7.40
N VAL A 175 -1.91 0.80 6.28
CA VAL A 175 -0.90 1.86 6.27
C VAL A 175 -1.54 3.13 5.73
N SER A 176 -1.54 4.21 6.50
CA SER A 176 -2.30 5.43 6.16
C SER A 176 -1.65 6.73 6.64
N GLY A 177 -2.29 7.87 6.36
CA GLY A 177 -1.75 9.18 6.70
C GLY A 177 -0.51 9.49 5.86
N LYS A 178 0.56 9.96 6.49
CA LYS A 178 1.90 10.19 5.89
C LYS A 178 2.91 9.11 6.34
N ALA A 179 2.43 7.92 6.70
CA ALA A 179 3.28 6.84 7.19
C ALA A 179 4.25 6.36 6.10
N ARG A 180 5.46 5.98 6.51
CA ARG A 180 6.50 5.42 5.66
C ARG A 180 6.92 4.05 6.17
N VAL A 181 6.80 3.02 5.33
CA VAL A 181 7.23 1.64 5.64
C VAL A 181 8.28 1.24 4.61
N TYR A 182 9.52 1.00 5.05
CA TYR A 182 10.64 0.79 4.12
C TYR A 182 11.73 -0.15 4.63
N GLY A 183 12.76 -0.42 3.82
CA GLY A 183 13.78 -1.41 4.14
C GLY A 183 13.21 -2.84 4.18
N LYS A 184 13.84 -3.75 4.92
CA LYS A 184 13.39 -5.16 5.08
C LYS A 184 12.30 -5.33 6.14
N THR A 185 11.31 -4.43 6.13
CA THR A 185 10.24 -4.37 7.13
C THR A 185 9.09 -5.31 6.78
N ARG A 186 8.41 -5.86 7.80
CA ARG A 186 7.20 -6.66 7.64
C ARG A 186 6.08 -6.10 8.52
N VAL A 187 4.97 -5.69 7.90
CA VAL A 187 3.74 -5.27 8.57
C VAL A 187 2.64 -6.27 8.21
N PHE A 188 2.08 -6.99 9.18
CA PHE A 188 1.16 -8.09 8.94
C PHE A 188 0.14 -8.23 10.08
N GLY A 189 -0.76 -9.22 10.05
CA GLY A 189 -1.88 -9.29 10.98
C GLY A 189 -2.91 -8.16 10.81
N LYS A 190 -3.65 -7.82 11.87
CA LYS A 190 -4.63 -6.73 11.97
C LYS A 190 -3.97 -5.44 12.49
N THR A 191 -2.96 -4.96 11.78
CA THR A 191 -2.15 -3.81 12.22
C THR A 191 -2.60 -2.48 11.61
N GLU A 192 -2.34 -1.39 12.33
CA GLU A 192 -2.55 -0.02 11.87
C GLU A 192 -1.26 0.77 12.01
N VAL A 193 -0.74 1.31 10.91
CA VAL A 193 0.36 2.26 10.85
C VAL A 193 -0.17 3.55 10.23
N SER A 194 -0.30 4.62 11.00
CA SER A 194 -0.98 5.83 10.54
C SER A 194 -0.22 7.11 10.91
N GLU A 195 -0.73 8.26 10.48
CA GLU A 195 -0.14 9.58 10.76
C GLU A 195 1.28 9.78 10.20
N LYS A 196 2.29 10.17 11.00
CA LYS A 196 3.65 10.50 10.52
C LYS A 196 4.69 9.47 10.96
N VAL A 197 4.30 8.20 10.96
CA VAL A 197 5.15 7.08 11.41
C VAL A 197 6.20 6.70 10.38
N GLN A 198 7.37 6.26 10.84
CA GLN A 198 8.42 5.65 10.01
C GLN A 198 8.77 4.25 10.53
N VAL A 199 8.58 3.21 9.74
CA VAL A 199 8.94 1.82 10.06
C VAL A 199 10.01 1.36 9.06
N SER A 200 11.19 0.98 9.53
CA SER A 200 12.29 0.60 8.64
C SER A 200 13.32 -0.37 9.22
N GLY A 201 14.36 -0.69 8.44
CA GLY A 201 15.35 -1.70 8.83
C GLY A 201 14.79 -3.11 8.69
N ASN A 202 15.02 -3.98 9.68
CA ASN A 202 14.50 -5.37 9.70
C ASN A 202 13.25 -5.50 10.61
N ALA A 203 12.41 -4.45 10.69
CA ALA A 203 11.36 -4.31 11.70
C ALA A 203 10.10 -5.16 11.41
N TRP A 204 9.47 -5.72 12.44
CA TRP A 204 8.21 -6.47 12.33
C TRP A 204 7.09 -5.82 13.15
N VAL A 205 5.95 -5.56 12.51
CA VAL A 205 4.72 -5.01 13.14
C VAL A 205 3.59 -6.01 12.86
N CYS A 206 3.01 -6.60 13.89
CA CYS A 206 2.09 -7.74 13.71
C CYS A 206 0.90 -7.76 14.67
N ASP A 207 0.04 -8.76 14.52
CA ASP A 207 -1.13 -8.99 15.36
C ASP A 207 -2.09 -7.79 15.37
N ASN A 208 -2.38 -7.18 16.52
CA ASN A 208 -3.27 -6.03 16.63
C ASN A 208 -2.51 -4.72 16.95
N ALA A 209 -1.31 -4.53 16.38
CA ALA A 209 -0.50 -3.33 16.63
C ALA A 209 -1.13 -2.06 16.10
N LYS A 210 -1.04 -0.98 16.88
CA LYS A 210 -1.33 0.38 16.42
C LYS A 210 -0.11 1.27 16.60
N VAL A 211 0.51 1.66 15.49
CA VAL A 211 1.64 2.60 15.46
C VAL A 211 1.15 3.92 14.88
N SER A 212 1.20 5.00 15.66
CA SER A 212 0.69 6.33 15.28
C SER A 212 1.55 7.45 15.87
N GLY A 213 1.24 8.71 15.56
CA GLY A 213 2.06 9.86 15.95
C GLY A 213 3.31 10.03 15.09
N ASN A 214 4.42 10.38 15.74
CA ASN A 214 5.75 10.54 15.13
C ASN A 214 6.69 9.36 15.49
N ALA A 215 6.17 8.12 15.52
CA ALA A 215 6.94 6.95 15.93
C ALA A 215 7.98 6.52 14.88
N ARG A 216 9.10 5.95 15.34
CA ARG A 216 10.15 5.38 14.49
C ARG A 216 10.48 3.95 14.93
N VAL A 217 10.43 2.96 14.04
CA VAL A 217 10.74 1.55 14.35
C VAL A 217 11.91 1.08 13.48
N PHE A 218 12.99 0.55 14.07
CA PHE A 218 14.23 0.12 13.37
C PHE A 218 14.76 -1.23 13.92
N GLY A 219 15.49 -1.99 13.11
CA GLY A 219 16.22 -3.20 13.58
C GLY A 219 15.32 -4.42 13.81
N TYR A 220 15.67 -5.31 14.76
CA TYR A 220 14.86 -6.46 15.20
C TYR A 220 13.67 -6.02 16.10
N ALA A 221 12.53 -5.61 15.52
CA ALA A 221 11.37 -5.07 16.26
C ALA A 221 10.17 -6.01 16.37
N ARG A 222 9.48 -6.05 17.54
CA ARG A 222 8.20 -6.77 17.73
C ARG A 222 7.23 -5.99 18.63
N VAL A 223 6.08 -5.53 18.11
CA VAL A 223 5.09 -4.75 18.89
C VAL A 223 3.64 -4.99 18.45
N SER A 224 2.72 -5.03 19.42
CA SER A 224 1.26 -4.98 19.25
C SER A 224 0.52 -4.22 20.40
N GLY A 225 -0.66 -3.62 20.15
CA GLY A 225 -1.42 -2.76 21.10
C GLY A 225 -1.21 -1.25 20.92
N ASP A 226 -1.57 -0.37 21.89
CA ASP A 226 -0.95 1.00 22.02
C ASP A 226 0.58 0.86 21.81
N THR A 227 1.46 1.84 21.59
CA THR A 227 2.82 1.52 21.02
C THR A 227 4.04 2.09 21.75
N ASN A 228 5.17 1.37 21.67
CA ASN A 228 6.56 1.83 21.67
C ASN A 228 7.54 0.67 21.18
N LEU A 229 8.53 1.00 20.34
CA LEU A 229 9.81 0.38 19.85
C LEU A 229 10.08 -1.15 19.66
N SER A 230 11.09 -1.61 18.89
CA SER A 230 12.57 -1.44 19.06
C SER A 230 13.45 -2.46 18.24
N GLY A 231 14.76 -2.69 18.48
CA GLY A 231 15.71 -3.55 17.71
C GLY A 231 16.63 -4.47 18.56
N ASP A 232 17.54 -3.92 19.36
CA ASP A 232 17.48 -4.27 20.78
C ASP A 232 16.00 -4.27 21.13
N ALA A 233 15.35 -5.43 21.30
CA ALA A 233 13.90 -5.52 21.15
C ALA A 233 13.12 -5.15 22.44
N GLU A 234 13.27 -3.93 22.92
CA GLU A 234 12.28 -3.20 23.75
C GLU A 234 10.86 -3.26 23.16
N VAL A 235 10.06 -4.25 23.57
CA VAL A 235 8.60 -4.21 23.54
C VAL A 235 8.16 -2.83 23.89
N SER A 236 7.15 -2.36 23.21
CA SER A 236 6.14 -1.63 23.91
C SER A 236 4.86 -1.60 23.12
N GLY A 237 3.85 -2.04 23.83
CA GLY A 237 2.56 -1.49 23.62
C GLY A 237 2.59 0.01 24.03
N SER A 238 1.49 0.57 24.54
CA SER A 238 1.68 1.16 25.84
C SER A 238 2.23 -0.01 26.66
N ALA A 239 3.44 0.12 27.15
CA ALA A 239 3.41 0.11 28.59
C ALA A 239 3.70 1.53 28.99
N ARG A 240 2.66 2.34 29.15
CA ARG A 240 2.80 3.37 30.17
C ARG A 240 2.99 2.59 31.47
N VAL A 241 4.19 2.52 32.04
CA VAL A 241 4.36 1.77 33.29
C VAL A 241 3.87 2.66 34.44
N PHE A 242 2.58 2.59 34.73
CA PHE A 242 1.99 3.08 35.98
C PHE A 242 1.49 1.86 36.77
N GLY A 243 1.74 1.80 38.08
CA GLY A 243 1.46 0.60 38.90
C GLY A 243 2.62 -0.40 38.90
N ASN A 244 2.35 -1.68 39.17
CA ASN A 244 3.38 -2.71 39.33
C ASN A 244 3.69 -3.43 37.99
N THR A 245 4.97 -3.46 37.60
CA THR A 245 5.51 -4.16 36.40
C THR A 245 6.40 -5.33 36.81
N VAL A 246 6.35 -6.44 36.05
CA VAL A 246 7.20 -7.63 36.25
C VAL A 246 8.07 -7.84 35.01
N LEU A 247 9.37 -7.75 35.23
CA LEU A 247 10.45 -7.89 34.25
C LEU A 247 11.26 -9.13 34.67
N SER A 248 11.70 -9.95 33.72
CA SER A 248 12.43 -11.19 34.01
C SER A 248 13.56 -11.42 33.00
N GLY A 249 14.60 -12.14 33.44
CA GLY A 249 15.93 -12.07 32.81
C GLY A 249 16.78 -10.96 33.44
N ASP A 250 17.82 -10.49 32.75
CA ASP A 250 18.58 -9.32 33.18
C ASP A 250 17.78 -8.03 32.91
N VAL A 251 17.44 -7.32 33.99
CA VAL A 251 16.57 -6.14 33.97
C VAL A 251 17.34 -4.95 34.57
N VAL A 252 17.65 -3.94 33.75
CA VAL A 252 18.38 -2.74 34.17
C VAL A 252 17.41 -1.58 34.39
N VAL A 253 17.17 -1.26 35.65
CA VAL A 253 16.42 -0.08 36.09
C VAL A 253 17.44 0.90 36.69
N SER A 254 17.58 2.13 36.17
CA SER A 254 18.64 3.04 36.62
C SER A 254 18.38 3.62 38.02
N VAL A 255 19.31 3.35 38.93
CA VAL A 255 19.22 3.68 40.36
C VAL A 255 19.22 5.18 40.64
N SER A 256 19.76 6.02 39.73
CA SER A 256 19.62 7.48 39.83
C SER A 256 18.17 7.92 40.02
N SER A 257 17.23 7.19 39.42
CA SER A 257 15.80 7.51 39.44
C SER A 257 15.15 7.19 40.79
N LEU A 258 15.65 6.17 41.50
CA LEU A 258 15.06 5.69 42.75
C LEU A 258 15.70 6.31 44.00
N ARG A 259 17.01 6.56 44.00
CA ARG A 259 17.72 7.09 45.18
C ARG A 259 17.28 8.52 45.56
N ALA A 260 17.02 9.36 44.56
CA ALA A 260 16.58 10.73 44.77
C ALA A 260 15.18 10.81 45.41
N GLU A 261 14.24 9.94 45.00
CA GLU A 261 12.92 9.89 45.63
C GLU A 261 13.00 9.42 47.08
N LEU A 262 13.79 8.39 47.36
CA LEU A 262 13.93 7.87 48.72
C LEU A 262 14.52 8.92 49.68
N GLU A 263 15.57 9.62 49.25
CA GLU A 263 16.18 10.70 50.04
C GLU A 263 15.24 11.91 50.22
N ASN A 264 14.46 12.27 49.20
CA ASN A 264 13.45 13.34 49.31
C ASN A 264 12.33 12.97 50.30
N ILE A 265 11.87 11.72 50.28
CA ILE A 265 10.81 11.23 51.16
C ILE A 265 11.29 11.23 52.61
N GLN A 266 12.53 10.76 52.85
CA GLN A 266 13.12 10.76 54.18
C GLN A 266 13.37 12.19 54.70
N ALA A 267 13.89 13.09 53.85
CA ALA A 267 14.15 14.49 54.23
C ALA A 267 12.86 15.29 54.49
N ARG A 268 11.82 15.12 53.66
CA ARG A 268 10.51 15.77 53.85
C ARG A 268 9.84 15.33 55.14
N ARG A 269 9.92 14.03 55.50
CA ARG A 269 9.40 13.53 56.78
C ARG A 269 10.09 14.19 57.97
N ALA A 270 11.41 14.31 57.93
CA ALA A 270 12.18 14.88 59.03
C ALA A 270 11.94 16.39 59.20
N GLN A 271 11.83 17.17 58.12
CA GLN A 271 11.59 18.63 58.22
C GLN A 271 10.18 18.99 58.67
N VAL A 272 9.15 18.24 58.23
CA VAL A 272 7.76 18.51 58.63
C VAL A 272 7.56 18.22 60.12
N GLN A 273 8.25 17.22 60.66
CA GLN A 273 8.25 16.95 62.10
C GLN A 273 9.05 17.99 62.89
N GLY A 274 10.15 18.53 62.33
CA GLY A 274 11.04 19.45 63.03
C GLY A 274 10.65 20.93 63.04
N LYS A 275 9.87 21.44 62.07
CA LYS A 275 9.59 22.89 61.94
C LYS A 275 8.29 23.39 62.57
N ARG A 276 7.37 22.51 62.98
CA ARG A 276 6.02 22.93 63.40
C ARG A 276 5.89 23.28 64.88
N VAL A 277 6.95 23.09 65.65
CA VAL A 277 7.02 23.29 67.10
C VAL A 277 8.53 23.46 67.33
N ILE A 278 9.16 24.58 67.64
CA ILE A 278 8.78 25.66 68.55
C ILE A 278 9.57 26.91 68.11
N GLY A 279 8.86 28.00 67.81
CA GLY A 279 9.40 29.35 67.69
C GLY A 279 8.51 30.26 68.53
N TRP A 280 9.17 31.07 69.37
CA TRP A 280 8.67 31.95 70.44
C TRP A 280 8.42 31.25 71.77
#